data_AF-A0A5D2C2Q9-F1
#
_entry.id   AF-A0A5D2C2Q9-F1
#
_cell.length_a   1.000
_cell.length_b   1.000
_cell.length_c   1.000
_cell.angle_alpha   90.00
_cell.angle_beta   90.00
_cell.angle_gamma   90.00
#
_symmetry.space_group_name_H-M   'P 1'
#
loop_
_entity.id
_entity.type
_entity.pdbx_description
1 polymer ?
#
loop_
_entity_poly.entity_id
_entity_poly.type
_entity_poly.pdbx_seq_one_letter_code
_entity_poly.pdbx_strand_id
1 'polypeptide(L)'
;MKSLEPLLNLQHLCVNEKANDSSVESTKKTESFTTPLSLDEVEVILGYEFKNKQLLEEAFTDASLGEDFSNERLEYVGDSVLNLLFTKDQYFEYPDLSPGVLTRLRAANVDSDKLARVAVKHGFHRFLRHKKPLLEDQIRQFSEEIRRYPLHSNGLVDVPKALADLVESIIGAVFIDSNSSIDIVWKISLRFDGVMLEYCITLTII
;
A
#
# COMPACT_ATOMS: atom_id res chain seq x y z
N MET A 1 7.85 -26.97 19.44
CA MET A 1 9.07 -26.15 19.64
C MET A 1 10.08 -26.48 18.55
N LYS A 2 10.07 -25.73 17.43
CA LYS A 2 11.12 -25.79 16.43
C LYS A 2 11.88 -24.46 16.46
N SER A 3 13.12 -24.57 16.91
CA SER A 3 14.30 -23.73 16.70
C SER A 3 14.11 -22.45 15.87
N LEU A 4 14.34 -21.30 16.51
CA LEU A 4 14.56 -19.98 15.90
C LEU A 4 16.04 -19.63 15.97
N GLU A 5 16.50 -18.86 14.96
CA GLU A 5 17.76 -18.09 14.79
C GLU A 5 18.72 -18.62 13.71
N PRO A 6 19.46 -17.75 12.99
CA PRO A 6 19.14 -16.36 12.61
C PRO A 6 19.58 -15.97 11.18
N LEU A 7 18.97 -14.94 10.58
CA LEU A 7 19.54 -14.22 9.44
C LEU A 7 19.75 -12.75 9.78
N LEU A 8 20.92 -12.49 10.35
CA LEU A 8 21.58 -11.20 10.40
C LEU A 8 22.64 -11.19 9.28
N ASN A 9 22.46 -10.39 8.23
CA ASN A 9 23.53 -9.68 7.49
C ASN A 9 23.03 -9.16 6.15
N LEU A 10 22.98 -7.85 5.99
CA LEU A 10 23.41 -7.13 4.78
C LEU A 10 23.39 -5.60 5.07
N GLN A 11 24.38 -5.15 5.82
CA GLN A 11 24.91 -3.79 5.73
C GLN A 11 26.27 -3.90 5.03
N HIS A 12 26.40 -3.28 3.85
CA HIS A 12 27.57 -2.49 3.40
C HIS A 12 27.52 -2.27 1.88
N LEU A 13 28.14 -1.14 1.46
CA LEU A 13 28.40 -0.58 0.12
C LEU A 13 27.41 0.56 -0.24
N CYS A 14 27.78 1.83 -0.39
CA CYS A 14 29.08 2.52 -0.41
C CYS A 14 28.89 4.01 -0.06
N VAL A 15 29.98 4.64 0.37
CA VAL A 15 30.11 6.05 0.78
C VAL A 15 30.89 6.84 -0.28
N ASN A 16 30.44 8.08 -0.52
CA ASN A 16 31.12 9.31 -1.02
C ASN A 16 31.60 9.46 -2.48
N GLU A 17 31.27 10.63 -3.06
CA GLU A 17 32.25 11.72 -3.28
C GLU A 17 31.58 13.12 -3.46
N LYS A 18 32.40 14.19 -3.37
CA LYS A 18 32.13 15.52 -2.78
C LYS A 18 31.79 16.68 -3.76
N ALA A 19 31.02 17.64 -3.22
CA ALA A 19 31.08 19.13 -3.19
C ALA A 19 31.78 20.01 -4.28
N ASN A 20 31.06 21.07 -4.73
CA ASN A 20 31.43 22.52 -4.86
C ASN A 20 30.31 23.27 -5.65
N ASP A 21 30.13 24.60 -5.72
CA ASP A 21 30.11 25.77 -4.82
C ASP A 21 29.46 26.93 -5.63
N SER A 22 28.70 27.80 -4.95
CA SER A 22 28.31 29.21 -5.23
C SER A 22 27.49 29.68 -6.46
N SER A 23 26.41 30.42 -6.10
CA SER A 23 25.92 31.72 -6.64
C SER A 23 24.86 31.82 -7.77
N VAL A 24 23.69 32.36 -7.35
CA VAL A 24 22.80 33.39 -7.96
C VAL A 24 22.26 33.19 -9.40
N GLU A 25 20.94 33.06 -9.56
CA GLU A 25 20.02 34.07 -10.13
C GLU A 25 18.65 33.48 -10.53
N SER A 26 17.60 34.28 -10.35
CA SER A 26 16.19 34.04 -10.71
C SER A 26 15.99 33.54 -12.14
N THR A 27 15.17 32.50 -12.38
CA THR A 27 14.00 32.56 -13.28
C THR A 27 13.30 31.21 -13.49
N LYS A 28 11.97 31.31 -13.63
CA LYS A 28 11.05 30.45 -14.41
C LYS A 28 10.62 29.11 -13.83
N LYS A 29 9.33 29.12 -13.42
CA LYS A 29 8.38 28.01 -13.47
C LYS A 29 8.77 27.01 -14.57
N THR A 30 9.19 25.83 -14.16
CA THR A 30 9.23 24.66 -15.02
C THR A 30 8.08 23.78 -14.55
N GLU A 31 6.93 23.93 -15.19
CA GLU A 31 5.89 22.92 -15.12
C GLU A 31 6.49 21.64 -15.70
N SER A 32 6.81 20.69 -14.82
CA SER A 32 7.26 19.37 -15.23
C SER A 32 6.07 18.63 -15.83
N PHE A 33 5.94 18.67 -17.14
CA PHE A 33 5.09 17.74 -17.88
C PHE A 33 5.72 16.35 -17.78
N THR A 34 5.38 15.64 -16.70
CA THR A 34 5.65 14.22 -16.57
C THR A 34 4.77 13.51 -17.59
N THR A 35 5.35 12.82 -18.56
CA THR A 35 4.64 11.84 -19.39
C THR A 35 3.80 10.94 -18.48
N PRO A 36 2.52 10.67 -18.78
CA PRO A 36 1.69 9.83 -17.92
C PRO A 36 2.37 8.47 -17.77
N LEU A 37 2.66 8.08 -16.52
CA LEU A 37 3.20 6.76 -16.22
C LEU A 37 2.17 5.71 -16.66
N SER A 38 2.62 4.71 -17.44
CA SER A 38 1.73 3.65 -17.90
C SER A 38 1.35 2.74 -16.73
N LEU A 39 0.07 2.40 -16.63
CA LEU A 39 -0.43 1.44 -15.64
C LEU A 39 -0.02 0.00 -15.96
N ASP A 40 0.59 -0.26 -17.12
CA ASP A 40 1.15 -1.58 -17.47
C ASP A 40 2.19 -2.05 -16.43
N GLU A 41 2.97 -1.12 -15.86
CA GLU A 41 3.93 -1.43 -14.80
C GLU A 41 3.23 -1.93 -13.53
N VAL A 42 2.03 -1.42 -13.23
CA VAL A 42 1.24 -1.85 -12.08
C VAL A 42 0.80 -3.30 -12.24
N GLU A 43 0.36 -3.71 -13.44
CA GLU A 43 -0.01 -5.09 -13.72
C GLU A 43 1.15 -6.07 -13.53
N VAL A 44 2.37 -5.65 -13.91
CA VAL A 44 3.59 -6.41 -13.66
C VAL A 44 3.85 -6.55 -12.16
N ILE A 45 3.73 -5.47 -11.39
CA ILE A 45 3.90 -5.49 -9.93
C ILE A 45 2.88 -6.43 -9.27
N LEU A 46 1.62 -6.35 -9.68
CA LEU A 46 0.53 -7.21 -9.18
C LEU A 46 0.69 -8.66 -9.68
N GLY A 47 1.40 -8.89 -10.78
CA GLY A 47 1.42 -10.16 -11.49
C GLY A 47 0.01 -10.59 -11.93
N TYR A 48 -0.80 -9.62 -12.33
CA TYR A 48 -2.20 -9.77 -12.72
C TYR A 48 -2.49 -8.89 -13.94
N GLU A 49 -3.00 -9.51 -15.00
CA GLU A 49 -3.41 -8.81 -16.21
C GLU A 49 -4.93 -8.58 -16.17
N PHE A 50 -5.33 -7.31 -16.16
CA PHE A 50 -6.73 -6.91 -16.15
C PHE A 50 -7.38 -7.19 -17.50
N LYS A 51 -8.55 -7.83 -17.47
CA LYS A 51 -9.42 -7.99 -18.64
C LYS A 51 -10.05 -6.65 -19.01
N ASN A 52 -10.44 -5.86 -18.01
CA ASN A 52 -10.92 -4.50 -18.17
C ASN A 52 -9.94 -3.49 -17.57
N LYS A 53 -9.13 -2.86 -18.43
CA LYS A 53 -8.15 -1.84 -18.03
C LYS A 53 -8.79 -0.60 -17.37
N GLN A 54 -10.07 -0.33 -17.63
CA GLN A 54 -10.78 0.79 -17.00
C GLN A 54 -10.90 0.62 -15.49
N LEU A 55 -10.98 -0.61 -14.97
CA LEU A 55 -11.01 -0.86 -13.53
C LEU A 55 -9.69 -0.47 -12.86
N LEU A 56 -8.56 -0.72 -13.54
CA LEU A 56 -7.25 -0.30 -13.07
C LEU A 56 -7.11 1.23 -13.14
N GLU A 57 -7.58 1.84 -14.23
CA GLU A 57 -7.64 3.30 -14.33
C GLU A 57 -8.49 3.94 -13.24
N GLU A 58 -9.67 3.38 -12.95
CA GLU A 58 -10.58 3.85 -11.90
C GLU A 58 -9.93 3.73 -10.51
N ALA A 59 -9.26 2.60 -10.22
CA ALA A 59 -8.56 2.39 -8.96
C ALA A 59 -7.48 3.45 -8.68
N PHE A 60 -6.83 3.97 -9.74
CA PHE A 60 -5.78 4.98 -9.65
C PHE A 60 -6.29 6.42 -9.88
N THR A 61 -7.60 6.66 -9.87
CA THR A 61 -8.19 8.00 -9.96
C THR A 61 -8.83 8.41 -8.65
N ASP A 62 -8.23 9.37 -7.96
CA ASP A 62 -8.81 9.98 -6.76
C ASP A 62 -9.99 10.89 -7.11
N ALA A 63 -11.03 10.90 -6.27
CA ALA A 63 -12.23 11.73 -6.45
C ALA A 63 -11.94 13.23 -6.64
N SER A 64 -10.81 13.74 -6.13
CA SER A 64 -10.39 15.13 -6.33
C SER A 64 -10.15 15.51 -7.80
N LEU A 65 -9.99 14.54 -8.72
CA LEU A 65 -9.87 14.85 -10.14
C LEU A 65 -11.15 15.46 -10.72
N GLY A 66 -12.32 15.10 -10.17
CA GLY A 66 -13.63 15.53 -10.66
C GLY A 66 -14.05 14.86 -11.98
N GLU A 67 -13.54 13.66 -12.26
CA GLU A 67 -14.00 12.81 -13.37
C GLU A 67 -15.31 12.09 -13.00
N ASP A 68 -16.01 11.54 -13.99
CA ASP A 68 -17.25 10.75 -13.76
C ASP A 68 -17.00 9.41 -13.04
N PHE A 69 -15.73 9.01 -12.90
CA PHE A 69 -15.29 7.79 -12.24
C PHE A 69 -14.18 8.09 -11.22
N SER A 70 -14.24 7.44 -10.06
CA SER A 70 -13.28 7.57 -8.97
C SER A 70 -13.05 6.22 -8.29
N ASN A 71 -11.94 6.13 -7.58
CA ASN A 71 -11.54 4.96 -6.83
C ASN A 71 -12.49 4.59 -5.66
N GLU A 72 -13.37 5.51 -5.21
CA GLU A 72 -14.18 5.36 -3.98
C GLU A 72 -15.10 4.13 -4.01
N ARG A 73 -15.67 3.78 -5.17
CA ARG A 73 -16.53 2.58 -5.29
C ARG A 73 -15.71 1.30 -5.19
N LEU A 74 -14.50 1.31 -5.76
CA LEU A 74 -13.59 0.18 -5.69
C LEU A 74 -12.95 0.06 -4.31
N GLU A 75 -12.62 1.18 -3.66
CA GLU A 75 -12.19 1.26 -2.25
C GLU A 75 -13.23 0.58 -1.34
N TYR A 76 -14.49 0.98 -1.47
CA TYR A 76 -15.60 0.39 -0.70
C TYR A 76 -15.68 -1.15 -0.84
N VAL A 77 -15.51 -1.66 -2.06
CA VAL A 77 -15.46 -3.11 -2.32
C VAL A 77 -14.20 -3.72 -1.71
N GLY A 78 -13.06 -3.07 -1.92
CA GLY A 78 -11.74 -3.48 -1.48
C GLY A 78 -11.63 -3.66 0.02
N ASP A 79 -12.10 -2.69 0.81
CA ASP A 79 -12.16 -2.76 2.27
C ASP A 79 -12.93 -4.01 2.72
N SER A 80 -14.11 -4.25 2.16
CA SER A 80 -14.92 -5.43 2.48
C SER A 80 -14.21 -6.74 2.13
N VAL A 81 -13.55 -6.79 0.96
CA VAL A 81 -12.80 -7.97 0.49
C VAL A 81 -11.58 -8.24 1.37
N LEU A 82 -10.81 -7.21 1.73
CA LEU A 82 -9.67 -7.34 2.64
C LEU A 82 -10.13 -7.86 4.01
N ASN A 83 -11.17 -7.26 4.58
CA ASN A 83 -11.74 -7.73 5.84
C ASN A 83 -12.17 -9.20 5.77
N LEU A 84 -12.81 -9.62 4.68
CA LEU A 84 -13.20 -11.02 4.48
C LEU A 84 -11.98 -11.94 4.36
N LEU A 85 -10.96 -11.56 3.59
CA LEU A 85 -9.73 -12.35 3.40
C LEU A 85 -9.04 -12.62 4.73
N PHE A 86 -8.79 -11.58 5.52
CA PHE A 86 -8.17 -11.72 6.83
C PHE A 86 -9.07 -12.45 7.83
N THR A 87 -10.39 -12.21 7.81
CA THR A 87 -11.33 -12.94 8.68
C THR A 87 -11.29 -14.44 8.38
N LYS A 88 -11.31 -14.82 7.10
CA LYS A 88 -11.25 -16.22 6.66
C LYS A 88 -9.93 -16.85 7.09
N ASP A 89 -8.80 -16.20 6.83
CA ASP A 89 -7.47 -16.70 7.15
C ASP A 89 -7.30 -16.91 8.65
N GLN A 90 -7.62 -15.89 9.45
CA GLN A 90 -7.48 -15.93 10.91
C GLN A 90 -8.42 -16.96 11.56
N TYR A 91 -9.62 -17.18 11.00
CA TYR A 91 -10.54 -18.20 11.52
C TYR A 91 -9.95 -19.61 11.45
N PHE A 92 -9.25 -19.93 10.36
CA PHE A 92 -8.64 -21.25 10.18
C PHE A 92 -7.28 -21.37 10.88
N GLU A 93 -6.48 -20.30 10.89
CA GLU A 93 -5.15 -20.31 11.51
C GLU A 93 -5.24 -20.33 13.05
N TYR A 94 -6.25 -19.68 13.62
CA TYR A 94 -6.39 -19.48 15.07
C TYR A 94 -7.72 -20.01 15.63
N PRO A 95 -7.98 -21.33 15.57
CA PRO A 95 -9.27 -21.93 15.95
C PRO A 95 -9.61 -21.75 17.44
N ASP A 96 -8.60 -21.54 18.28
CA ASP A 96 -8.76 -21.40 19.74
C ASP A 96 -8.94 -19.95 20.21
N LEU A 97 -8.79 -18.95 19.33
CA LEU A 97 -8.94 -17.55 19.70
C LEU A 97 -10.41 -17.14 19.79
N SER A 98 -10.73 -16.36 20.84
CA SER A 98 -12.08 -15.83 21.00
C SER A 98 -12.45 -14.82 19.89
N PRO A 99 -13.75 -14.65 19.57
CA PRO A 99 -14.19 -13.68 18.57
C PRO A 99 -13.70 -12.24 18.80
N GLY A 100 -13.58 -11.83 20.07
CA GLY A 100 -13.07 -10.50 20.43
C GLY A 100 -11.58 -10.33 20.11
N VAL A 101 -10.77 -11.39 20.29
CA VAL A 101 -9.35 -11.39 19.90
C VAL A 101 -9.21 -11.39 18.39
N LEU A 102 -9.98 -12.23 17.68
CA LEU A 102 -10.00 -12.26 16.22
C LEU A 102 -10.38 -10.90 15.62
N THR A 103 -11.35 -10.20 16.22
CA THR A 103 -11.73 -8.84 15.78
C THR A 103 -10.57 -7.86 15.91
N ARG A 104 -9.83 -7.88 17.02
CA ARG A 104 -8.64 -7.04 17.21
C ARG A 104 -7.51 -7.42 16.26
N LEU A 105 -7.30 -8.71 16.05
CA LEU A 105 -6.29 -9.23 15.12
C LEU A 105 -6.60 -8.81 13.69
N ARG A 106 -7.87 -8.85 13.27
CA ARG A 106 -8.31 -8.33 11.96
C ARG A 106 -8.05 -6.83 11.85
N ALA A 107 -8.49 -6.03 12.83
CA ALA A 107 -8.27 -4.58 12.82
C ALA A 107 -6.79 -4.21 12.79
N ALA A 108 -5.94 -4.99 13.47
CA ALA A 108 -4.50 -4.78 13.42
C ALA A 108 -3.87 -5.16 12.07
N ASN A 109 -4.50 -6.02 11.26
CA ASN A 109 -3.99 -6.44 9.95
C ASN A 109 -4.55 -5.62 8.78
N VAL A 110 -5.81 -5.19 8.87
CA VAL A 110 -6.44 -4.26 7.93
C VAL A 110 -6.37 -2.86 8.55
N ASP A 111 -5.21 -2.25 8.43
CA ASP A 111 -4.90 -0.95 9.03
C ASP A 111 -4.38 0.03 7.97
N SER A 112 -4.80 1.29 8.04
CA SER A 112 -4.46 2.31 7.05
C SER A 112 -2.96 2.61 6.97
N ASP A 113 -2.20 2.55 8.06
CA ASP A 113 -0.74 2.70 8.06
C ASP A 113 -0.10 1.57 7.24
N LYS A 114 -0.52 0.32 7.48
CA LYS A 114 -0.04 -0.85 6.72
C LYS A 114 -0.36 -0.75 5.24
N LEU A 115 -1.60 -0.39 4.90
CA LEU A 115 -2.03 -0.22 3.51
C LEU A 115 -1.26 0.91 2.84
N ALA A 116 -1.07 2.05 3.50
CA ALA A 116 -0.27 3.15 2.96
C ALA A 116 1.20 2.74 2.73
N ARG A 117 1.79 1.92 3.62
CA ARG A 117 3.13 1.35 3.42
C ARG A 117 3.22 0.47 2.19
N VAL A 118 2.19 -0.35 1.92
CA VAL A 118 2.11 -1.13 0.66
C VAL A 118 2.17 -0.18 -0.54
N ALA A 119 1.39 0.89 -0.54
CA ALA A 119 1.38 1.86 -1.65
C ALA A 119 2.75 2.53 -1.87
N VAL A 120 3.49 2.83 -0.79
CA VAL A 120 4.84 3.38 -0.90
C VAL A 120 5.85 2.33 -1.36
N LYS A 121 5.87 1.16 -0.72
CA LYS A 121 6.82 0.06 -0.98
C LYS A 121 6.76 -0.41 -2.43
N HIS A 122 5.56 -0.53 -2.99
CA HIS A 122 5.35 -0.96 -4.37
C HIS A 122 5.31 0.20 -5.37
N GLY A 123 5.47 1.44 -4.92
CA GLY A 123 5.50 2.60 -5.81
C GLY A 123 4.15 3.00 -6.40
N PHE A 124 3.03 2.43 -5.93
CA PHE A 124 1.69 2.73 -6.45
C PHE A 124 1.33 4.21 -6.36
N HIS A 125 1.77 4.90 -5.31
CA HIS A 125 1.58 6.34 -5.14
C HIS A 125 2.03 7.17 -6.36
N ARG A 126 3.02 6.70 -7.13
CA ARG A 126 3.55 7.40 -8.32
C ARG A 126 2.55 7.42 -9.48
N PHE A 127 1.62 6.47 -9.51
CA PHE A 127 0.61 6.33 -10.56
C PHE A 127 -0.73 6.94 -10.16
N LEU A 128 -0.89 7.36 -8.90
CA LEU A 128 -2.14 7.93 -8.39
C LEU A 128 -2.42 9.28 -9.04
N ARG A 129 -3.54 9.37 -9.75
CA ARG A 129 -4.04 10.64 -10.31
C ARG A 129 -4.85 11.36 -9.24
N HIS A 130 -4.42 12.57 -8.86
CA HIS A 130 -5.15 13.41 -7.89
C HIS A 130 -4.94 14.91 -8.17
N LYS A 131 -5.80 15.76 -7.58
CA LYS A 131 -5.64 17.22 -7.52
C LYS A 131 -5.45 17.75 -6.09
N LYS A 132 -5.23 16.86 -5.12
CA LYS A 132 -4.96 17.20 -3.72
C LYS A 132 -3.61 17.96 -3.59
N PRO A 133 -3.60 19.22 -3.11
CA PRO A 133 -2.39 20.07 -3.16
C PRO A 133 -1.29 19.68 -2.17
N LEU A 134 -1.64 19.02 -1.06
CA LEU A 134 -0.70 18.65 0.00
C LEU A 134 -0.28 17.18 -0.07
N LEU A 135 -0.89 16.37 -0.95
CA LEU A 135 -0.73 14.92 -0.91
C LEU A 135 0.71 14.50 -1.21
N GLU A 136 1.39 15.16 -2.16
CA GLU A 136 2.80 14.87 -2.47
C GLU A 136 3.74 15.14 -1.27
N ASP A 137 3.50 16.23 -0.54
CA ASP A 137 4.27 16.56 0.67
C ASP A 137 3.98 15.55 1.79
N GLN A 138 2.72 15.12 1.94
CA GLN A 138 2.33 14.08 2.89
C GLN A 138 2.97 12.73 2.55
N ILE A 139 2.98 12.32 1.28
CA ILE A 139 3.62 11.09 0.80
C ILE A 139 5.13 11.13 1.07
N ARG A 140 5.78 12.26 0.80
CA ARG A 140 7.21 12.43 1.07
C ARG A 140 7.53 12.29 2.55
N GLN A 141 6.82 13.02 3.41
CA GLN A 141 7.01 12.95 4.87
C GLN A 141 6.76 11.54 5.39
N PHE A 142 5.66 10.91 4.97
CA PHE A 142 5.35 9.53 5.34
C PHE A 142 6.48 8.58 4.91
N SER A 143 6.98 8.69 3.68
CA SER A 143 8.07 7.86 3.14
C SER A 143 9.39 8.00 3.91
N GLU A 144 9.65 9.15 4.53
CA GLU A 144 10.80 9.38 5.40
C GLU A 144 10.57 8.79 6.80
N GLU A 145 9.40 8.99 7.38
CA GLU A 145 9.06 8.52 8.73
C GLU A 145 8.91 6.99 8.81
N ILE A 146 8.41 6.32 7.77
CA ILE A 146 8.34 4.85 7.76
C ILE A 146 9.72 4.18 7.84
N ARG A 147 10.82 4.91 7.56
CA ARG A 147 12.18 4.41 7.79
C ARG A 147 12.57 4.41 9.27
N ARG A 148 11.97 5.30 10.08
CA ARG A 148 12.15 5.35 11.53
C ARG A 148 11.28 4.33 12.24
N TYR A 149 10.09 4.08 11.70
CA TYR A 149 9.13 3.11 12.20
C TYR A 149 8.90 2.01 11.15
N PRO A 150 9.80 1.02 11.02
CA PRO A 150 9.81 0.11 9.87
C PRO A 150 8.59 -0.82 9.78
N LEU A 151 8.02 -1.21 10.92
CA LEU A 151 6.91 -2.18 10.97
C LEU A 151 5.54 -1.49 10.99
N HIS A 152 5.36 -0.53 11.89
CA HIS A 152 4.11 0.21 12.08
C HIS A 152 4.39 1.46 12.94
N SER A 153 3.66 2.56 12.74
CA SER A 153 3.87 3.80 13.50
C SER A 153 3.11 3.85 14.82
N ASN A 154 2.06 3.04 15.01
CA ASN A 154 1.17 3.09 16.17
C ASN A 154 0.59 4.50 16.42
N GLY A 155 0.32 5.25 15.34
CA GLY A 155 -0.23 6.61 15.40
C GLY A 155 0.82 7.70 15.62
N LEU A 156 2.12 7.38 15.58
CA LEU A 156 3.21 8.36 15.69
C LEU A 156 3.51 9.07 14.36
N VAL A 157 2.94 8.59 13.25
CA VAL A 157 3.15 9.14 11.91
C VAL A 157 1.80 9.44 11.29
N ASP A 158 1.67 10.61 10.68
CA ASP A 158 0.48 10.99 9.92
C ASP A 158 0.41 10.17 8.63
N VAL A 159 -0.58 9.29 8.54
CA VAL A 159 -0.79 8.42 7.38
C VAL A 159 -1.59 9.18 6.30
N PRO A 160 -1.08 9.29 5.06
CA PRO A 160 -1.84 9.86 3.96
C PRO A 160 -2.96 8.88 3.56
N LYS A 161 -4.19 9.14 4.02
CA LYS A 161 -5.33 8.21 3.83
C LYS A 161 -5.53 7.77 2.37
N ALA A 162 -5.31 8.67 1.41
CA ALA A 162 -5.41 8.36 -0.03
C ALA A 162 -4.53 7.17 -0.48
N LEU A 163 -3.44 6.88 0.23
CA LEU A 163 -2.60 5.71 -0.06
C LEU A 163 -3.22 4.41 0.40
N ALA A 164 -3.91 4.42 1.55
CA ALA A 164 -4.66 3.26 2.02
C ALA A 164 -5.84 2.98 1.09
N ASP A 165 -6.62 4.03 0.79
CA ASP A 165 -7.77 3.98 -0.12
C ASP A 165 -7.35 3.47 -1.52
N LEU A 166 -6.16 3.84 -1.99
CA LEU A 166 -5.58 3.33 -3.25
C LEU A 166 -5.31 1.82 -3.21
N VAL A 167 -4.79 1.28 -2.11
CA VAL A 167 -4.55 -0.17 -2.03
C VAL A 167 -5.87 -0.93 -1.96
N GLU A 168 -6.85 -0.41 -1.22
CA GLU A 168 -8.21 -0.94 -1.18
C GLU A 168 -8.84 -0.92 -2.58
N SER A 169 -8.74 0.18 -3.31
CA SER A 169 -9.30 0.29 -4.66
C SER A 169 -8.64 -0.67 -5.64
N ILE A 170 -7.33 -0.90 -5.56
CA ILE A 170 -6.62 -1.92 -6.36
C ILE A 170 -7.19 -3.31 -6.07
N ILE A 171 -7.36 -3.66 -4.80
CA ILE A 171 -7.94 -4.94 -4.38
C ILE A 171 -9.38 -5.09 -4.88
N GLY A 172 -10.19 -4.03 -4.76
CA GLY A 172 -11.54 -3.98 -5.30
C GLY A 172 -11.57 -4.19 -6.81
N ALA A 173 -10.68 -3.51 -7.56
CA ALA A 173 -10.57 -3.63 -9.01
C ALA A 173 -10.27 -5.07 -9.45
N VAL A 174 -9.27 -5.68 -8.82
CA VAL A 174 -8.89 -7.08 -9.06
C VAL A 174 -10.05 -8.02 -8.74
N PHE A 175 -10.73 -7.81 -7.61
CA PHE A 175 -11.85 -8.64 -7.20
C PHE A 175 -12.99 -8.60 -8.23
N ILE A 176 -13.33 -7.42 -8.75
CA ILE A 176 -14.36 -7.26 -9.78
C ILE A 176 -13.91 -7.89 -11.12
N ASP A 177 -12.69 -7.60 -11.58
CA ASP A 177 -12.18 -8.08 -12.87
C ASP A 177 -12.00 -9.62 -12.91
N SER A 178 -11.68 -10.21 -11.75
CA SER A 178 -11.51 -11.65 -11.58
C SER A 178 -12.82 -12.41 -11.35
N ASN A 179 -13.98 -11.76 -11.50
CA ASN A 179 -15.30 -12.34 -11.24
C ASN A 179 -15.43 -12.85 -9.79
N SER A 180 -15.06 -11.99 -8.84
CA SER A 180 -15.12 -12.22 -7.39
C SER A 180 -14.24 -13.36 -6.89
N SER A 181 -13.08 -13.60 -7.53
CA SER A 181 -12.17 -14.68 -7.15
C SER A 181 -11.34 -14.31 -5.92
N ILE A 182 -11.72 -14.85 -4.77
CA ILE A 182 -10.99 -14.71 -3.50
C ILE A 182 -9.55 -15.26 -3.59
N ASP A 183 -9.34 -16.35 -4.33
CA ASP A 183 -8.00 -16.96 -4.45
C ASP A 183 -7.03 -16.09 -5.25
N ILE A 184 -7.52 -15.41 -6.30
CA ILE A 184 -6.70 -14.46 -7.07
C ILE A 184 -6.34 -13.25 -6.20
N VAL A 185 -7.32 -12.68 -5.49
CA VAL A 185 -7.04 -11.55 -4.60
C VAL A 185 -6.06 -11.95 -3.51
N TRP A 186 -6.23 -13.13 -2.89
CA TRP A 186 -5.29 -13.65 -1.90
C TRP A 186 -3.87 -13.78 -2.45
N LYS A 187 -3.72 -14.32 -3.68
CA LYS A 187 -2.42 -14.43 -4.35
C LYS A 187 -1.77 -13.07 -4.57
N ILE A 188 -2.54 -12.04 -4.88
CA ILE A 188 -2.04 -10.66 -5.03
C ILE A 188 -1.68 -10.06 -3.68
N SER A 189 -2.51 -10.23 -2.65
CA SER A 189 -2.20 -9.78 -1.29
C SER A 189 -0.90 -10.39 -0.74
N LEU A 190 -0.59 -11.64 -1.10
CA LEU A 190 0.68 -12.29 -0.77
C LEU A 190 1.90 -11.64 -1.45
N ARG A 191 1.73 -11.00 -2.61
CA ARG A 191 2.80 -10.28 -3.32
C ARG A 191 3.13 -8.94 -2.68
N PHE A 192 2.36 -8.46 -1.70
CA PHE A 192 2.68 -7.26 -0.95
C PHE A 192 3.78 -7.47 0.11
N ASP A 193 4.69 -8.42 -0.18
CA ASP A 193 5.95 -8.73 0.53
C ASP A 193 5.82 -8.69 2.06
N GLY A 194 4.79 -9.34 2.59
CA GLY A 194 4.60 -9.47 4.04
C GLY A 194 4.11 -8.21 4.76
N VAL A 195 4.01 -7.02 4.16
CA VAL A 195 3.51 -5.82 4.88
C VAL A 195 2.08 -6.03 5.42
N MET A 196 1.29 -6.79 4.67
CA MET A 196 -0.06 -7.20 5.03
C MET A 196 -0.10 -8.40 6.01
N LEU A 197 0.97 -9.21 6.08
CA LEU A 197 0.95 -10.54 6.73
C LEU A 197 2.03 -10.76 7.82
N GLU A 198 2.97 -9.84 8.01
CA GLU A 198 4.13 -9.96 8.93
C GLU A 198 3.71 -10.03 10.41
N TYR A 199 2.43 -9.89 10.72
CA TYR A 199 1.92 -9.81 12.09
C TYR A 199 1.32 -11.09 12.64
N CYS A 200 1.36 -12.21 11.91
CA CYS A 200 1.04 -13.51 12.51
C CYS A 200 1.98 -13.89 13.69
N ILE A 201 3.08 -13.16 13.92
CA ILE A 201 4.09 -13.54 14.95
C ILE A 201 3.99 -12.73 16.25
N THR A 202 3.38 -11.54 16.30
CA THR A 202 3.26 -10.79 17.57
C THR A 202 1.96 -11.07 18.32
N LEU A 203 1.69 -12.34 18.60
CA LEU A 203 0.77 -12.77 19.67
C LEU A 203 1.33 -12.48 21.08
N THR A 204 2.44 -11.75 21.20
CA THR A 204 3.03 -11.36 22.49
C THR A 204 2.44 -10.06 23.06
N ILE A 205 1.55 -9.34 22.34
CA ILE A 205 1.08 -8.00 22.78
C ILE A 205 -0.47 -7.87 22.84
N ILE A 206 -1.24 -8.93 22.59
CA ILE A 206 -2.71 -8.94 22.84
C ILE A 206 -3.00 -9.83 24.05
#